data_AF-A0AA38RB90-F1
#
_entry.id   AF-A0AA38RB90-F1
#
_cell.length_a   1.000
_cell.length_b   1.000
_cell.length_c   1.000
_cell.angle_alpha   90.00
_cell.angle_beta   90.00
_cell.angle_gamma   90.00
#
_symmetry.space_group_name_H-M   'P 1'
#
loop_
_entity.id
_entity.type
_entity.pdbx_description
1 polymer ?
#
loop_
_entity_poly.entity_id
_entity_poly.type
_entity_poly.pdbx_seq_one_letter_code
_entity_poly.pdbx_strand_id
1 'polypeptide(L)'
;MIPRGASSAARRLRTASSTPVQAVQRRLNSSQPPSPSSSFYKTFGRPIAKVSLMAIFTYQVAYWGWSKLETDEIRAEKTSEIAALESEVKSLQKQQQQQASR
;
A
#
# COMPACT_ATOMS: atom_id res chain seq x y z
N MET A 1 -47.21 -33.69 -65.87
CA MET A 1 -45.80 -33.28 -65.68
C MET A 1 -45.73 -32.51 -64.36
N ILE A 2 -45.20 -33.13 -63.30
CA ILE A 2 -45.19 -32.61 -61.92
C ILE A 2 -43.75 -32.22 -61.54
N PRO A 3 -43.50 -31.03 -60.98
CA PRO A 3 -42.33 -30.84 -60.13
C PRO A 3 -42.71 -30.82 -58.64
N ARG A 4 -42.02 -31.69 -57.90
CA ARG A 4 -41.89 -31.69 -56.45
C ARG A 4 -41.00 -30.53 -56.01
N GLY A 5 -41.38 -29.86 -54.93
CA GLY A 5 -40.53 -28.91 -54.23
C GLY A 5 -40.99 -28.77 -52.79
N ALA A 6 -40.37 -29.53 -51.88
CA ALA A 6 -40.53 -29.39 -50.44
C ALA A 6 -39.61 -28.28 -49.93
N SER A 7 -40.09 -27.44 -49.01
CA SER A 7 -39.32 -26.78 -47.95
C SER A 7 -40.31 -26.11 -47.01
N SER A 8 -40.60 -26.72 -45.87
CA SER A 8 -39.85 -26.64 -44.60
C SER A 8 -40.31 -25.43 -43.78
N ALA A 9 -41.05 -25.76 -42.72
CA ALA A 9 -41.56 -24.86 -41.71
C ALA A 9 -40.44 -24.33 -40.80
N ALA A 10 -40.52 -23.07 -40.37
CA ALA A 10 -39.81 -22.61 -39.18
C ALA A 10 -40.63 -21.55 -38.45
N ARG A 11 -41.45 -22.04 -37.51
CA ARG A 11 -42.13 -21.29 -36.46
C ARG A 11 -41.08 -20.57 -35.61
N ARG A 12 -41.00 -19.24 -35.69
CA ARG A 12 -40.11 -18.44 -34.83
C ARG A 12 -40.73 -18.31 -33.44
N LEU A 13 -40.13 -18.99 -32.46
CA LEU A 13 -40.38 -18.82 -31.04
C LEU A 13 -39.80 -17.47 -30.60
N ARG A 14 -40.64 -16.61 -30.02
CA ARG A 14 -40.25 -15.29 -29.50
C ARG A 14 -39.97 -15.46 -27.99
N THR A 15 -38.71 -15.53 -27.61
CA THR A 15 -38.28 -15.58 -26.20
C THR A 15 -38.29 -14.17 -25.62
N ALA A 16 -39.12 -13.94 -24.61
CA ALA A 16 -39.10 -12.71 -23.82
C ALA A 16 -37.90 -12.72 -22.86
N SER A 17 -37.00 -11.75 -22.97
CA SER A 17 -35.89 -11.55 -22.04
C SER A 17 -36.06 -10.23 -21.29
N SER A 18 -36.17 -10.36 -19.97
CA SER A 18 -36.26 -9.31 -18.95
C SER A 18 -35.19 -8.22 -19.12
N THR A 19 -35.58 -6.96 -19.08
CA THR A 19 -34.66 -5.81 -19.03
C THR A 19 -34.05 -5.67 -17.63
N PRO A 20 -32.72 -5.57 -17.48
CA PRO A 20 -32.12 -5.17 -16.22
C PRO A 20 -32.20 -3.64 -16.05
N VAL A 21 -32.72 -3.19 -14.91
CA VAL A 21 -32.70 -1.81 -14.46
C VAL A 21 -31.23 -1.40 -14.25
N GLN A 22 -30.68 -0.60 -15.18
CA GLN A 22 -29.36 -0.01 -15.01
C GLN A 22 -29.44 1.11 -13.96
N ALA A 23 -28.86 0.86 -12.79
CA ALA A 23 -28.62 1.87 -11.78
C ALA A 23 -27.76 3.01 -12.37
N VAL A 24 -28.33 4.20 -12.42
CA VAL A 24 -27.67 5.44 -12.86
C VAL A 24 -26.51 5.75 -11.89
N GLN A 25 -25.27 5.50 -12.33
CA GLN A 25 -24.08 6.00 -11.65
C GLN A 25 -24.00 7.51 -11.84
N ARG A 26 -24.28 8.28 -10.79
CA ARG A 26 -24.02 9.73 -10.74
C ARG A 26 -22.52 9.99 -10.88
N ARG A 27 -22.06 10.27 -12.10
CA ARG A 27 -20.73 10.84 -12.37
C ARG A 27 -20.79 12.35 -12.10
N LEU A 28 -20.45 12.77 -10.89
CA LEU A 28 -19.99 14.14 -10.64
C LEU A 28 -18.60 14.29 -11.29
N ASN A 29 -18.55 14.48 -12.60
CA ASN A 29 -17.32 14.81 -13.31
C ASN A 29 -17.53 16.21 -13.89
N SER A 30 -16.86 17.22 -13.33
CA SER A 30 -16.77 18.53 -13.96
C SER A 30 -16.13 18.34 -15.33
N SER A 31 -16.93 18.52 -16.37
CA SER A 31 -16.53 18.37 -17.78
C SER A 31 -15.59 19.51 -18.20
N GLN A 32 -14.36 19.51 -17.71
CA GLN A 32 -13.27 20.14 -18.45
C GLN A 32 -12.69 19.12 -19.42
N PRO A 33 -12.57 19.43 -20.72
CA PRO A 33 -11.91 18.55 -21.66
C PRO A 33 -10.50 18.26 -21.15
N PRO A 34 -10.06 16.98 -21.07
CA PRO A 34 -8.72 16.67 -20.61
C PRO A 34 -7.73 17.37 -21.54
N SER A 35 -6.91 18.25 -20.98
CA SER A 35 -5.82 18.88 -21.74
C SER A 35 -4.91 17.76 -22.28
N PRO A 36 -4.40 17.86 -23.52
CA PRO A 36 -3.55 16.82 -24.12
C PRO A 36 -2.36 16.44 -23.22
N SER A 37 -1.81 17.41 -22.48
CA SER A 37 -0.74 17.21 -21.50
C SER A 37 -1.18 16.36 -20.30
N SER A 38 -2.40 16.53 -19.79
CA SER A 38 -2.91 15.71 -18.67
C SER A 38 -3.04 14.23 -19.02
N SER A 39 -3.35 13.89 -20.28
CA SER A 39 -3.44 12.50 -20.74
C SER A 39 -2.05 11.83 -20.79
N PHE A 40 -1.04 12.55 -21.28
CA PHE A 40 0.33 12.05 -21.37
C PHE A 40 0.91 11.65 -20.00
N TYR A 41 0.79 12.51 -18.98
CA TYR A 41 1.28 12.20 -17.63
C TYR A 41 0.47 11.11 -16.93
N LYS A 42 -0.81 10.94 -17.29
CA LYS A 42 -1.61 9.83 -16.77
C LYS A 42 -1.15 8.49 -17.34
N THR A 43 -0.79 8.44 -18.62
CA THR A 43 -0.38 7.20 -19.29
C THR A 43 1.07 6.83 -19.00
N PHE A 44 2.00 7.78 -19.04
CA PHE A 44 3.43 7.50 -18.90
C PHE A 44 3.99 7.96 -17.56
N GLY A 45 3.56 9.11 -17.06
CA GLY A 45 4.08 9.69 -15.81
C GLY A 45 3.71 8.87 -14.57
N ARG A 46 2.45 8.44 -14.45
CA ARG A 46 1.97 7.68 -13.28
C ARG A 46 2.67 6.34 -13.08
N PRO A 47 2.82 5.47 -14.10
CA PRO A 47 3.56 4.23 -13.94
C PRO A 47 5.03 4.45 -13.56
N ILE A 48 5.71 5.39 -14.24
CA ILE A 48 7.12 5.69 -13.97
C ILE A 48 7.30 6.19 -12.54
N ALA A 49 6.51 7.19 -12.11
CA ALA A 49 6.57 7.71 -10.76
C ALA A 49 6.30 6.61 -9.71
N LYS A 50 5.33 5.73 -9.99
CA LYS A 50 5.00 4.61 -9.09
C LYS A 50 6.18 3.65 -8.92
N VAL A 51 6.84 3.28 -10.02
CA VAL A 51 7.99 2.37 -9.97
C VAL A 51 9.19 3.05 -9.34
N SER A 52 9.50 4.30 -9.69
CA SER A 52 10.61 5.06 -9.09
C SER A 52 10.44 5.21 -7.58
N LEU A 53 9.23 5.53 -7.10
CA LEU A 53 8.95 5.63 -5.67
C LEU A 53 9.06 4.27 -4.98
N MET A 54 8.55 3.19 -5.59
CA MET A 54 8.70 1.84 -5.04
C MET A 54 10.16 1.38 -5.02
N ALA A 55 10.94 1.71 -6.04
CA ALA A 55 12.37 1.38 -6.10
C ALA A 55 13.14 2.09 -4.97
N ILE A 56 12.92 3.40 -4.81
CA ILE A 56 13.53 4.17 -3.72
C ILE A 56 13.10 3.59 -2.38
N PHE A 57 11.80 3.40 -2.16
CA PHE A 57 11.28 2.84 -0.91
C PHE A 57 11.89 1.46 -0.59
N THR A 58 12.00 0.58 -1.57
CA THR A 58 12.59 -0.76 -1.39
C THR A 58 14.05 -0.65 -0.98
N TYR A 59 14.83 0.22 -1.62
CA TYR A 59 16.21 0.50 -1.24
C TYR A 59 16.31 1.06 0.18
N GLN A 60 15.44 2.01 0.55
CA GLN A 60 15.43 2.60 1.89
C GLN A 60 15.11 1.55 2.97
N VAL A 61 14.14 0.67 2.74
CA VAL A 61 13.80 -0.41 3.68
C VAL A 61 14.94 -1.42 3.80
N ALA A 62 15.59 -1.77 2.69
CA ALA A 62 16.73 -2.68 2.72
C ALA A 62 17.93 -2.07 3.48
N TYR A 63 18.26 -0.80 3.21
CA TYR A 63 19.33 -0.08 3.89
C TYR A 63 19.03 0.12 5.38
N TRP A 64 17.78 0.47 5.71
CA TRP A 64 17.33 0.57 7.10
C TRP A 64 17.38 -0.77 7.81
N GLY A 65 16.97 -1.85 7.14
CA GLY A 65 17.07 -3.21 7.66
C GLY A 65 18.52 -3.59 7.98
N TRP A 66 19.44 -3.32 7.05
CA TRP A 66 20.88 -3.51 7.25
C TRP A 66 21.38 -2.74 8.48
N SER A 67 21.11 -1.45 8.55
CA SER A 67 21.57 -0.59 9.66
C SER A 67 20.95 -0.99 11.00
N LYS A 68 19.72 -1.53 11.00
CA LYS A 68 19.04 -1.98 12.21
C LYS A 68 19.62 -3.27 12.76
N LEU A 69 19.97 -4.23 11.90
CA LEU A 69 20.65 -5.46 12.29
C LEU A 69 21.97 -5.18 13.03
N GLU A 70 22.75 -4.20 12.57
CA GLU A 70 23.98 -3.77 13.27
C GLU A 70 23.69 -3.04 14.60
N THR A 71 22.59 -2.29 14.66
CA THR A 71 22.26 -1.47 15.83
C THR A 71 21.63 -2.27 16.96
N ASP A 72 20.94 -3.38 16.67
CA ASP A 72 20.20 -4.14 17.68
C ASP A 72 21.12 -4.79 18.74
N GLU A 73 22.32 -5.25 18.35
CA GLU A 73 23.33 -5.76 19.30
C GLU A 73 23.93 -4.64 20.16
N ILE A 74 24.31 -3.52 19.53
CA ILE A 74 24.91 -2.37 20.21
C ILE A 74 23.93 -1.73 21.19
N ARG A 75 22.66 -1.65 20.82
CA ARG A 75 21.62 -1.06 21.68
C ARG A 75 21.40 -1.92 22.93
N ALA A 76 21.37 -3.24 22.80
CA ALA A 76 21.20 -4.13 23.94
C ALA A 76 22.36 -3.99 24.95
N GLU A 77 23.60 -3.99 24.46
CA GLU A 77 24.79 -3.83 25.31
C GLU A 77 24.78 -2.47 26.02
N LYS A 78 24.55 -1.38 25.28
CA LYS A 78 24.52 -0.03 25.84
C LYS A 78 23.40 0.17 26.85
N THR A 79 22.22 -0.42 26.63
CA THR A 79 21.14 -0.36 27.63
C THR A 79 21.49 -1.10 28.91
N SER A 80 22.23 -2.21 28.82
CA SER A 80 22.69 -2.95 29.99
C SER A 80 23.75 -2.19 30.78
N GLU A 81 24.66 -1.52 30.08
CA GLU A 81 25.72 -0.69 30.66
C GLU A 81 25.11 0.52 31.40
N ILE A 82 24.13 1.20 30.80
CA ILE A 82 23.40 2.29 31.43
C ILE A 82 22.68 1.80 32.71
N ALA A 83 22.00 0.65 32.65
CA ALA A 83 21.31 0.11 33.82
C ALA A 83 22.28 -0.22 34.97
N ALA A 84 23.47 -0.75 34.65
CA ALA A 84 24.50 -1.01 35.64
C ALA A 84 25.01 0.28 36.28
N LEU A 85 25.33 1.29 35.47
CA LEU A 85 25.79 2.60 35.94
C LEU A 85 24.74 3.32 36.78
N GLU A 86 23.46 3.27 36.40
CA GLU A 86 22.37 3.82 37.21
C GLU A 86 22.25 3.13 38.58
N SER A 87 22.51 1.82 38.63
CA SER A 87 22.48 1.08 39.90
C SER A 87 23.63 1.48 40.83
N GLU A 88 24.82 1.70 40.27
CA GLU A 88 26.00 2.12 41.01
C GLU A 88 25.86 3.56 41.53
N VAL A 89 25.37 4.48 40.70
CA VAL A 89 25.08 5.85 41.12
C VAL A 89 24.07 5.86 42.27
N LYS A 90 23.01 5.05 42.19
CA LYS A 90 22.01 4.94 43.27
C LYS A 90 22.60 4.36 44.56
N SER A 91 23.50 3.40 44.48
CA SER A 91 24.13 2.81 45.67
C SER A 91 25.09 3.80 46.35
N LEU A 92 25.90 4.52 45.55
CA LEU A 92 26.81 5.55 46.03
C LEU A 92 26.06 6.75 46.62
N GLN A 93 24.98 7.21 45.99
CA GLN A 93 24.13 8.26 46.55
C GLN A 93 23.55 7.86 47.91
N LYS A 94 23.04 6.63 48.04
CA LYS A 94 22.53 6.12 49.33
C LYS A 94 23.61 6.06 50.40
N GLN A 95 24.82 5.64 50.05
CA GLN A 95 25.96 5.60 50.96
C GLN A 95 26.39 7.02 51.40
N GLN A 96 26.48 7.97 50.46
CA GLN A 96 26.74 9.38 50.80
C GLN A 96 25.65 9.94 51.71
N GLN A 97 24.38 9.67 51.44
CA GLN A 97 23.28 10.14 52.27
C GLN A 97 23.38 9.59 53.70
N GLN A 98 23.70 8.30 53.83
CA GLN A 98 23.87 7.64 55.13
C GLN A 98 25.07 8.19 55.91
N GLN A 99 26.16 8.54 55.22
CA GLN A 99 27.32 9.19 55.82
C GLN A 99 27.02 10.63 56.24
N ALA A 100 26.25 11.38 55.44
CA ALA A 100 25.86 12.75 55.76
C ALA A 100 24.81 12.84 56.89
N SER A 101 24.07 11.75 57.15
CA SER A 101 23.10 11.63 58.25
C SER A 101 23.66 11.01 59.54
N ARG A 102 24.96 10.67 59.56
CA ARG A 102 25.69 10.20 60.75
C ARG A 102 26.50 11.35 61.35
#